data_AF-A0A3D3L6Y5-F1
#
_entry.id   AF-A0A3D3L6Y5-F1
#
_cell.length_a   1.000
_cell.length_b   1.000
_cell.length_c   1.000
_cell.angle_alpha   90.00
_cell.angle_beta   90.00
_cell.angle_gamma   90.00
#
_symmetry.space_group_name_H-M   'P 1'
#
loop_
_entity.id
_entity.type
_entity.pdbx_description
1 polymer ?
#
loop_
_entity_poly.entity_id
_entity_poly.type
_entity_poly.pdbx_seq_one_letter_code
_entity_poly.pdbx_strand_id
1 'polypeptide(L)' 'SQERREQMVKLVRQMGEEAKVRVRSARRDAIETLKKGQKESFITEDDLHRLEKEVQTLTDKSVADIDQHIVSKEKEVLTV' A
#
# COMPACT_ATOMS: atom_id res chain seq x y z
N SER A 1 12.51 -29.14 0.96
CA SER A 1 11.51 -29.83 0.12
C SER A 1 10.76 -28.81 -0.70
N GLN A 2 10.29 -29.19 -1.88
CA GLN A 2 9.46 -28.34 -2.74
C GLN A 2 8.17 -27.90 -2.03
N GLU A 3 7.57 -28.80 -1.25
CA GLU A 3 6.38 -28.51 -0.42
C GLU A 3 6.59 -27.36 0.58
N ARG A 4 7.79 -27.23 1.17
CA ARG A 4 8.11 -26.11 2.08
C ARG A 4 8.24 -24.78 1.32
N ARG A 5 8.74 -24.81 0.08
CA ARG A 5 8.83 -23.60 -0.77
C ARG A 5 7.45 -23.13 -1.20
N GLU A 6 6.55 -24.05 -1.54
CA GLU A 6 5.16 -23.72 -1.86
C GLU A 6 4.41 -23.10 -0.67
N GLN A 7 4.63 -23.61 0.56
CA GLN A 7 4.10 -22.99 1.77
C GLN A 7 4.64 -21.58 2.00
N MET A 8 5.94 -21.36 1.75
CA MET A 8 6.55 -20.03 1.86
C MET A 8 5.99 -19.05 0.82
N VAL A 9 5.75 -19.49 -0.41
CA VAL A 9 5.10 -18.66 -1.45
C VAL A 9 3.70 -18.23 -1.01
N LYS A 10 2.89 -19.13 -0.43
CA LYS A 10 1.57 -18.77 0.11
C LYS A 10 1.65 -17.71 1.19
N LEU A 11 2.62 -17.83 2.10
CA LEU A 11 2.85 -16.85 3.17
C LEU A 11 3.24 -15.47 2.60
N VAL A 12 4.14 -15.43 1.61
CA VAL A 12 4.55 -14.18 0.94
C VAL A 12 3.34 -13.47 0.32
N ARG A 13 2.45 -14.20 -0.36
CA ARG A 13 1.22 -13.64 -0.92
C ARG A 13 0.31 -13.08 0.16
N GLN A 14 0.11 -13.82 1.24
CA GLN A 14 -0.72 -13.37 2.37
C GLN A 14 -0.18 -12.06 2.97
N MET A 15 1.13 -12.00 3.24
CA MET A 15 1.78 -10.80 3.77
C MET A 15 1.63 -9.60 2.82
N GLY A 16 1.70 -9.86 1.52
CA GLY A 16 1.49 -8.88 0.47
C GLY A 16 0.07 -8.30 0.47
N GLU A 17 -0.95 -9.14 0.56
CA GLU A 17 -2.35 -8.68 0.65
C GLU A 17 -2.60 -7.89 1.93
N GLU A 18 -2.09 -8.35 3.08
CA GLU A 18 -2.18 -7.62 4.34
C GLU A 18 -1.49 -6.25 4.26
N ALA A 19 -0.33 -6.17 3.61
CA ALA A 19 0.37 -4.90 3.38
C ALA A 19 -0.49 -3.95 2.52
N LYS A 20 -1.10 -4.43 1.44
CA LYS A 20 -2.00 -3.62 0.60
C LYS A 20 -3.22 -3.14 1.37
N VAL A 21 -3.79 -3.95 2.26
CA VAL A 21 -4.88 -3.53 3.16
C VAL A 21 -4.42 -2.41 4.10
N ARG A 22 -3.25 -2.53 4.71
CA ARG A 22 -2.69 -1.48 5.58
C ARG A 22 -2.47 -0.17 4.83
N VAL A 23 -1.93 -0.22 3.61
CA VAL A 23 -1.76 0.99 2.77
C VAL A 23 -3.11 1.66 2.50
N ARG A 24 -4.16 0.89 2.17
CA ARG A 24 -5.51 1.45 1.94
C ARG A 24 -6.11 2.07 3.20
N SER A 25 -5.86 1.48 4.37
CA SER A 25 -6.26 2.07 5.66
C SER A 25 -5.54 3.40 5.89
N ALA A 26 -4.23 3.44 5.73
CA ALA A 26 -3.44 4.66 5.90
C ALA A 26 -3.88 5.77 4.93
N ARG A 27 -4.22 5.42 3.68
CA ARG A 27 -4.82 6.38 2.73
C ARG A 27 -6.11 6.97 3.30
N ARG A 28 -7.02 6.13 3.81
CA ARG A 28 -8.28 6.60 4.39
C ARG A 28 -8.04 7.56 5.54
N ASP A 29 -7.16 7.21 6.47
CA ASP A 29 -6.83 8.02 7.64
C ASP A 29 -6.19 9.37 7.23
N ALA A 30 -5.33 9.36 6.20
CA ALA A 30 -4.76 10.57 5.63
C ALA A 30 -5.84 11.48 5.03
N ILE A 31 -6.76 10.94 4.22
CA ILE A 31 -7.86 11.72 3.63
C ILE A 31 -8.80 12.29 4.71
N GLU A 32 -9.11 11.50 5.75
CA GLU A 32 -9.91 11.99 6.88
C GLU A 32 -9.20 13.13 7.62
N THR A 33 -7.87 13.04 7.80
CA THR A 33 -7.05 14.10 8.40
C THR A 33 -7.05 15.37 7.55
N LEU A 34 -6.86 15.24 6.24
CA LEU A 34 -6.89 16.39 5.31
C LEU A 34 -8.25 17.10 5.36
N LYS A 35 -9.36 16.34 5.33
CA LYS A 35 -10.71 16.90 5.41
C LYS A 35 -10.97 17.60 6.75
N LYS A 36 -10.43 17.11 7.86
CA LYS A 36 -10.49 17.81 9.15
C LYS A 36 -9.70 19.11 9.12
N GLY A 37 -8.47 19.07 8.60
CA GLY A 37 -7.64 20.27 8.44
C GLY A 37 -8.30 21.36 7.59
N GLN A 38 -9.03 20.98 6.54
CA GLN A 38 -9.79 21.92 5.72
C GLN A 38 -10.95 22.56 6.50
N LYS A 39 -11.70 21.77 7.27
CA LYS A 39 -12.78 22.29 8.14
C LYS A 39 -12.27 23.22 9.22
N GLU A 40 -11.09 22.93 9.76
CA GLU A 40 -10.41 23.75 10.78
C GLU A 40 -9.65 24.93 10.17
N SER A 41 -9.77 25.15 8.85
CA SER A 41 -9.09 26.23 8.09
C SER A 41 -7.56 26.20 8.16
N PHE A 42 -6.96 25.04 8.46
CA PHE A 42 -5.51 24.83 8.39
C PHE A 42 -5.00 24.66 6.96
N ILE A 43 -5.86 24.18 6.05
CA ILE A 43 -5.56 24.06 4.62
C ILE A 43 -6.73 24.59 3.79
N THR A 44 -6.44 25.07 2.58
CA THR A 44 -7.47 25.55 1.64
C THR A 44 -8.16 24.39 0.89
N GLU A 45 -9.24 24.69 0.16
CA GLU A 45 -9.90 23.71 -0.72
C GLU A 45 -8.99 23.26 -1.89
N ASP A 46 -8.17 24.19 -2.41
CA ASP A 46 -7.18 23.90 -3.44
C ASP A 46 -6.07 22.98 -2.90
N ASP A 47 -5.60 23.25 -1.68
CA ASP A 47 -4.62 22.39 -1.00
C ASP A 47 -5.20 20.99 -0.74
N LEU A 48 -6.46 20.89 -0.32
CA LEU A 48 -7.12 19.61 -0.13
C LEU A 48 -7.10 18.80 -1.43
N HIS A 49 -7.54 19.37 -2.55
CA HIS A 49 -7.53 18.67 -3.84
C HIS A 49 -6.13 18.22 -4.28
N ARG A 50 -5.11 19.08 -4.08
CA ARG A 50 -3.72 18.73 -4.39
C ARG A 50 -3.22 17.58 -3.52
N LEU A 51 -3.43 17.67 -2.21
CA LEU A 51 -2.96 16.67 -1.25
C LEU A 51 -3.69 15.33 -1.40
N GLU A 52 -4.99 15.33 -1.71
CA GLU A 52 -5.73 14.10 -2.02
C GLU A 52 -5.13 13.38 -3.25
N LYS A 53 -4.74 14.12 -4.29
CA LYS A 53 -4.08 13.56 -5.48
C LYS A 53 -2.69 13.02 -5.17
N GLU A 54 -1.92 13.71 -4.34
CA GLU A 54 -0.60 13.24 -3.89
C GLU A 54 -0.71 11.96 -3.06
N VAL A 55 -1.64 11.92 -2.11
CA VAL A 55 -1.95 10.72 -1.30
C VAL A 55 -2.37 9.54 -2.18
N GLN A 56 -3.19 9.78 -3.20
CA GLN A 56 -3.59 8.75 -4.15
C GLN A 56 -2.39 8.24 -4.98
N THR A 57 -1.57 9.14 -5.50
CA THR A 57 -0.35 8.79 -6.26
C THR A 57 0.63 7.96 -5.42
N LEU A 58 0.84 8.34 -4.16
CA LEU A 58 1.69 7.59 -3.23
C LEU A 58 1.10 6.21 -2.90
N THR A 59 -0.22 6.12 -2.75
CA THR A 59 -0.93 4.86 -2.53
C THR A 59 -0.72 3.91 -3.70
N ASP A 60 -0.95 4.39 -4.92
CA ASP A 60 -0.85 3.58 -6.14
C ASP A 60 0.58 3.08 -6.35
N LYS A 61 1.57 3.97 -6.14
CA LYS A 61 2.99 3.59 -6.17
C LYS A 61 3.30 2.51 -5.12
N SER A 62 2.87 2.70 -3.88
CA SER A 62 3.15 1.74 -2.79
C SER A 62 2.53 0.37 -3.06
N VAL A 63 1.33 0.32 -3.64
CA VAL A 63 0.68 -0.94 -4.05
C VAL A 63 1.47 -1.62 -5.16
N ALA A 64 1.90 -0.88 -6.19
CA ALA A 64 2.71 -1.43 -7.28
C ALA A 64 4.06 -1.97 -6.76
N ASP A 65 4.73 -1.25 -5.86
CA ASP A 65 5.98 -1.69 -5.24
C ASP A 65 5.76 -2.98 -4.44
N ILE A 66 4.66 -3.10 -3.68
CA ILE A 66 4.31 -4.33 -2.94
C ILE A 66 4.12 -5.50 -3.91
N ASP A 67 3.36 -5.32 -4.99
CA ASP A 67 3.13 -6.38 -5.97
C ASP A 67 4.45 -6.83 -6.63
N GLN A 68 5.35 -5.90 -6.94
CA GLN A 68 6.67 -6.22 -7.48
C GLN A 68 7.53 -7.00 -6.48
N HIS A 69 7.51 -6.63 -5.19
CA HIS A 69 8.22 -7.34 -4.14
C HIS A 69 7.70 -8.77 -3.94
N ILE A 70 6.38 -8.98 -3.98
CA ILE A 70 5.78 -10.32 -3.93
C ILE A 70 6.31 -11.18 -5.08
N VAL A 71 6.21 -10.71 -6.32
CA VAL A 71 6.65 -11.44 -7.51
C VAL A 71 8.14 -11.78 -7.44
N SER A 72 8.97 -10.80 -7.06
CA SER A 72 10.41 -11.01 -6.91
C SER A 72 10.70 -12.07 -5.85
N LYS A 73 10.03 -12.02 -4.70
CA LYS A 73 10.28 -12.94 -3.59
C LYS A 73 9.77 -14.35 -3.88
N GLU A 74 8.64 -14.48 -4.56
CA GLU A 74 8.14 -15.77 -5.04
C GLU A 74 9.15 -16.45 -5.96
N LYS A 75 9.69 -15.71 -6.94
CA LYS A 75 10.69 -16.23 -7.86
C LYS A 75 11.95 -16.68 -7.13
N GLU A 76 12.44 -15.87 -6.18
CA GLU A 76 13.62 -16.21 -5.37
C GLU A 76 13.40 -17.51 -4.58
N VAL A 77 12.26 -17.65 -3.88
CA VAL A 77 11.92 -18.82 -3.06
C VAL A 77 11.81 -20.11 -3.88
N LEU A 78 11.37 -20.01 -5.14
CA LEU A 78 11.22 -21.16 -6.03
C LEU A 78 12.52 -21.56 -6.74
N THR A 79 13.46 -20.62 -6.94
CA THR A 79 14.69 -20.83 -7.74
C THR A 79 15.88 -21.30 -6.90
N VAL A 80 15.96 -20.90 -5.62
CA VAL A 80 16.83 -21.56 -4.61
C VAL A 80 16.33 -22.97 -4.43
#